data_AF-A0A1F7ADV2-F1
#
_entry.id   AF-A0A1F7ADV2-F1
#
_cell.length_a   1.000
_cell.length_b   1.000
_cell.length_c   1.000
_cell.angle_alpha   90.00
_cell.angle_beta   90.00
_cell.angle_gamma   90.00
#
_symmetry.space_group_name_H-M   'P 1'
#
loop_
_entity.id
_entity.type
_entity.pdbx_description
1 polymer ?
#
loop_
_entity_poly.entity_id
_entity_poly.type
_entity_poly.pdbx_seq_one_letter_code
_entity_poly.pdbx_strand_id
1 'polypeptide(L)'
;MKKTFKDICKLAEKLRSGTGCPWDRAQTIETMLDCLKNETSEVAEAVLKKDYRNLKEELGDVLFQIVMIAQIAKEQKHFKIDDVIKDIDKKIRSRHTWVFGEDKAKTPEEAIAMWKRNKSGEKNR
;
A
#
# COMPACT_ATOMS: atom_id res chain seq x y z
N MET A 1 23.03 8.30 1.47
CA MET A 1 22.52 8.52 0.09
C MET A 1 20.98 8.55 0.16
N LYS A 2 20.31 9.55 -0.44
CA LYS A 2 18.84 9.66 -0.42
C LYS A 2 18.22 8.55 -1.28
N LYS A 3 17.20 7.85 -0.78
CA LYS A 3 16.41 6.84 -1.51
C LYS A 3 14.99 7.35 -1.72
N THR A 4 14.36 6.91 -2.80
CA THR A 4 12.98 7.28 -3.17
C THR A 4 12.14 6.04 -3.35
N PHE A 5 10.81 6.21 -3.34
CA PHE A 5 9.89 5.12 -3.66
C PHE A 5 10.17 4.49 -5.03
N LYS A 6 10.55 5.30 -6.02
CA LYS A 6 10.95 4.83 -7.35
C LYS A 6 12.16 3.88 -7.31
N ASP A 7 13.07 4.07 -6.37
CA ASP A 7 14.22 3.16 -6.21
C ASP A 7 13.78 1.78 -5.71
N ILE A 8 12.75 1.71 -4.87
CA ILE A 8 12.15 0.44 -4.41
C ILE A 8 11.43 -0.26 -5.56
N CYS A 9 10.67 0.46 -6.38
CA CYS A 9 10.04 -0.12 -7.57
C CYS A 9 11.09 -0.70 -8.54
N LYS A 10 12.20 0.02 -8.76
CA LYS A 10 13.31 -0.47 -9.59
C LYS A 10 14.00 -1.70 -8.98
N LEU A 11 14.07 -1.79 -7.65
CA LEU A 11 14.63 -2.94 -6.96
C LEU A 11 13.79 -4.19 -7.25
N ALA A 12 12.46 -4.11 -7.08
CA ALA A 12 11.56 -5.21 -7.41
C ALA A 12 11.64 -5.62 -8.88
N GLU A 13 11.68 -4.65 -9.80
CA GLU A 13 11.87 -4.91 -11.24
C GLU A 13 13.20 -5.61 -11.53
N LYS A 14 14.30 -5.21 -10.87
CA LYS A 14 15.60 -5.85 -11.04
C LYS A 14 15.61 -7.27 -10.48
N LEU A 15 15.04 -7.49 -9.29
CA LEU A 15 14.94 -8.81 -8.66
C LEU A 15 14.14 -9.78 -9.53
N ARG A 16 13.10 -9.31 -10.21
CA ARG A 16 12.27 -10.13 -11.10
C ARG A 16 12.73 -10.15 -12.56
N SER A 17 13.76 -9.39 -12.93
CA SER A 17 14.35 -9.43 -14.27
C SER A 17 14.91 -10.82 -14.61
N GLY A 18 15.14 -11.11 -15.90
CA GLY A 18 15.75 -12.38 -16.34
C GLY A 18 17.12 -12.69 -15.71
N THR A 19 17.86 -11.64 -15.31
CA THR A 19 19.14 -11.75 -14.58
C THR A 19 19.01 -11.63 -13.05
N GLY A 20 17.79 -11.50 -12.56
CA GLY A 20 17.47 -11.27 -11.15
C GLY A 20 17.52 -12.55 -10.32
N CYS A 21 16.88 -12.50 -9.15
CA CYS A 21 16.80 -13.61 -8.23
C CYS A 21 15.80 -14.68 -8.71
N PRO A 22 16.18 -15.97 -8.79
CA PRO A 22 15.27 -17.03 -9.21
C PRO A 22 14.10 -17.23 -8.25
N TRP A 23 14.31 -17.02 -6.94
CA TRP A 23 13.26 -17.14 -5.93
C TRP A 23 12.21 -16.03 -6.08
N ASP A 24 12.65 -14.78 -6.28
CA ASP A 24 11.75 -13.65 -6.50
C ASP A 24 10.94 -13.82 -7.79
N ARG A 25 11.56 -14.32 -8.87
CA ARG A 25 10.86 -14.61 -10.14
C ARG A 25 9.80 -15.69 -10.01
N ALA A 26 10.02 -16.68 -9.16
CA ALA A 26 9.10 -17.81 -8.97
C ALA A 26 7.81 -17.40 -8.24
N GLN A 27 7.78 -16.24 -7.57
CA GLN A 27 6.61 -15.77 -6.84
C GLN A 27 5.45 -15.41 -7.78
N THR A 28 4.23 -15.72 -7.32
CA THR A 28 2.95 -15.29 -7.92
C THR A 28 2.22 -14.36 -6.95
N ILE A 29 1.12 -13.73 -7.38
CA ILE A 29 0.32 -12.89 -6.48
C ILE A 29 -0.20 -13.70 -5.28
N GLU A 30 -0.57 -14.95 -5.53
CA GLU A 30 -1.09 -15.88 -4.53
C GLU A 30 -0.01 -16.27 -3.51
N THR A 31 1.23 -16.57 -3.94
CA THR A 31 2.30 -16.93 -3.01
C THR A 31 2.74 -15.76 -2.15
N MET A 32 2.67 -14.53 -2.68
CA MET A 32 3.00 -13.31 -1.96
C MET A 32 1.98 -12.96 -0.85
N LEU A 33 0.77 -13.53 -0.88
CA LEU A 33 -0.27 -13.24 0.10
C LEU A 33 0.14 -13.63 1.52
N ASP A 34 0.80 -14.79 1.67
CA ASP A 34 1.20 -15.27 2.99
C ASP A 34 2.37 -14.45 3.54
N CYS A 35 3.33 -14.04 2.70
CA CYS A 35 4.34 -13.06 3.09
C CYS A 35 3.69 -11.77 3.59
N LEU A 36 2.77 -11.17 2.81
CA LEU A 36 2.11 -9.93 3.21
C LEU A 36 1.36 -10.03 4.55
N LYS A 37 0.70 -11.17 4.82
CA LYS A 37 0.02 -11.41 6.11
C LYS A 37 1.01 -11.49 7.27
N ASN A 38 2.14 -12.17 7.07
CA ASN A 38 3.18 -12.29 8.09
C ASN A 38 3.76 -10.92 8.43
N GLU A 39 4.21 -10.16 7.44
CA GLU A 39 4.78 -8.81 7.67
C GLU A 39 3.76 -7.88 8.36
N THR A 40 2.48 -7.98 7.97
CA THR A 40 1.40 -7.20 8.62
C THR A 40 1.21 -7.60 10.09
N SER A 41 1.40 -8.88 10.41
CA SER A 41 1.34 -9.37 11.79
C SER A 41 2.55 -8.90 12.59
N GLU A 42 3.74 -8.86 12.00
CA GLU A 42 4.96 -8.34 12.62
C GLU A 42 4.85 -6.83 12.88
N VAL A 43 4.25 -6.06 11.95
CA VAL A 43 3.86 -4.65 12.21
C VAL A 43 2.97 -4.55 13.45
N ALA A 44 1.94 -5.40 13.56
CA ALA A 44 1.03 -5.38 14.71
C ALA A 44 1.76 -5.71 16.02
N GLU A 45 2.65 -6.70 16.02
CA GLU A 45 3.49 -7.03 17.17
C GLU A 45 4.40 -5.87 17.58
N ALA A 46 5.04 -5.22 16.62
CA ALA A 46 5.92 -4.08 16.89
C ALA A 46 5.15 -2.92 17.54
N VAL A 47 3.92 -2.65 17.09
CA VAL A 47 3.03 -1.66 17.71
C VAL A 47 2.70 -2.04 19.15
N LEU A 48 2.31 -3.29 19.39
CA LEU A 48 1.94 -3.77 20.74
C LEU A 48 3.12 -3.69 21.72
N LYS A 49 4.32 -3.99 21.25
CA LYS A 49 5.57 -3.92 22.03
C LYS A 49 6.11 -2.49 22.16
N LYS A 50 5.51 -1.50 21.49
CA LYS A 50 6.03 -0.13 21.34
C LYS A 50 7.47 -0.09 20.82
N ASP A 51 7.84 -1.08 20.01
CA ASP A 51 9.16 -1.18 19.40
C ASP A 51 9.17 -0.39 18.09
N TYR A 52 9.47 0.90 18.18
CA TYR A 52 9.51 1.79 17.01
C TYR A 52 10.66 1.47 16.05
N ARG A 53 11.71 0.79 16.51
CA ARG A 53 12.79 0.36 15.64
C ARG A 53 12.30 -0.76 14.74
N ASN A 54 11.69 -1.78 15.35
CA ASN A 54 11.10 -2.89 14.61
C ASN A 54 9.95 -2.41 13.72
N LEU A 55 9.06 -1.55 14.25
CA LEU A 55 7.94 -1.01 13.46
C LEU A 55 8.39 -0.37 12.14
N LYS A 56 9.51 0.35 12.14
CA LYS A 56 10.06 0.96 10.93
C LYS A 56 10.55 -0.07 9.92
N GLU A 57 11.12 -1.18 10.41
CA GLU A 57 11.58 -2.31 9.60
C GLU A 57 10.39 -3.00 8.93
N GLU A 58 9.42 -3.46 9.73
CA GLU A 58 8.25 -4.20 9.23
C GLU A 58 7.35 -3.36 8.30
N LEU A 59 7.23 -2.04 8.54
CA LEU A 59 6.54 -1.15 7.61
C LEU A 59 7.25 -1.07 6.24
N GLY A 60 8.58 -1.21 6.24
CA GLY A 60 9.39 -1.32 5.03
C GLY A 60 9.14 -2.64 4.31
N ASP A 61 9.00 -3.74 5.04
CA ASP A 61 8.72 -5.05 4.47
C ASP A 61 7.32 -5.10 3.87
N VAL A 62 6.28 -4.65 4.59
CA VAL A 62 4.93 -4.48 4.03
C VAL A 62 4.94 -3.61 2.76
N LEU A 63 5.68 -2.50 2.75
CA LEU A 63 5.83 -1.67 1.56
C LEU A 63 6.45 -2.45 0.39
N PHE A 64 7.48 -3.24 0.64
CA PHE A 64 8.13 -4.04 -0.38
C PHE A 64 7.21 -5.16 -0.91
N GLN A 65 6.44 -5.82 -0.05
CA GLN A 65 5.43 -6.81 -0.45
C GLN A 65 4.40 -6.19 -1.41
N ILE A 66 3.88 -4.99 -1.10
CA ILE A 66 2.94 -4.26 -1.98
C ILE A 66 3.59 -3.97 -3.35
N VAL A 67 4.84 -3.51 -3.36
CA VAL A 67 5.56 -3.21 -4.61
C VAL A 67 5.82 -4.47 -5.43
N MET A 68 6.19 -5.58 -4.80
CA MET A 68 6.40 -6.87 -5.46
C MET A 68 5.11 -7.41 -6.08
N ILE A 69 3.98 -7.36 -5.36
CA ILE A 69 2.67 -7.75 -5.90
C ILE A 69 2.30 -6.88 -7.11
N ALA A 70 2.48 -5.56 -7.02
CA ALA A 70 2.22 -4.65 -8.14
C ALA A 70 3.16 -4.89 -9.34
N GLN A 71 4.40 -5.30 -9.10
CA GLN A 71 5.35 -5.67 -10.15
C GLN A 71 4.91 -6.96 -10.86
N ILE A 72 4.46 -7.97 -10.12
CA ILE A 72 3.90 -9.21 -10.70
C ILE A 72 2.65 -8.90 -11.52
N ALA A 73 1.73 -8.08 -10.98
CA ALA A 73 0.52 -7.66 -11.69
C ALA A 73 0.84 -6.91 -13.00
N LYS A 74 1.90 -6.08 -12.99
CA LYS A 74 2.39 -5.38 -14.18
C LYS A 74 2.93 -6.36 -15.24
N GLU A 75 3.71 -7.35 -14.82
CA GLU A 75 4.23 -8.40 -15.72
C GLU A 75 3.09 -9.20 -16.38
N GLN A 76 2.00 -9.41 -15.65
CA GLN A 76 0.78 -10.09 -16.12
C GLN A 76 -0.20 -9.15 -16.86
N LYS A 77 0.17 -7.88 -17.09
CA LYS A 77 -0.65 -6.86 -17.77
C LYS A 77 -2.01 -6.58 -17.10
N HIS A 78 -2.12 -6.76 -15.78
CA HIS A 78 -3.33 -6.43 -15.02
C HIS A 78 -3.39 -4.94 -14.65
N PHE A 79 -2.39 -4.46 -13.92
CA PHE A 79 -2.23 -3.06 -13.50
C PHE A 79 -0.79 -2.80 -13.09
N LYS A 80 -0.40 -1.54 -12.90
CA LYS A 80 0.90 -1.13 -12.37
C LYS A 80 0.78 -0.38 -11.05
N ILE A 81 1.89 -0.22 -10.34
CA ILE A 81 1.94 0.51 -9.06
C ILE A 81 1.39 1.95 -9.17
N ASP A 82 1.55 2.61 -10.31
CA ASP A 82 0.99 3.94 -10.55
C ASP A 82 -0.54 3.95 -10.48
N ASP A 83 -1.20 2.88 -10.93
CA ASP A 83 -2.65 2.76 -10.90
C ASP A 83 -3.14 2.60 -9.46
N VAL A 84 -2.43 1.78 -8.66
CA VAL A 84 -2.70 1.61 -7.22
C VAL A 84 -2.58 2.95 -6.49
N ILE A 85 -1.52 3.71 -6.75
CA ILE A 85 -1.29 5.04 -6.15
C ILE A 85 -2.36 6.04 -6.57
N LYS A 86 -2.72 6.06 -7.85
CA LYS A 86 -3.76 6.94 -8.38
C LYS A 86 -5.12 6.65 -7.74
N ASP A 87 -5.47 5.37 -7.61
CA ASP A 87 -6.77 4.97 -7.07
C ASP A 87 -6.86 5.22 -5.56
N ILE A 88 -5.79 5.01 -4.80
CA ILE A 88 -5.79 5.36 -3.37
C ILE A 88 -5.80 6.87 -3.15
N ASP A 89 -5.05 7.67 -3.92
CA ASP A 89 -5.10 9.14 -3.81
C ASP A 89 -6.51 9.67 -4.08
N LYS A 90 -7.13 9.25 -5.19
CA LYS A 90 -8.51 9.63 -5.53
C LYS A 90 -9.48 9.25 -4.41
N LYS A 91 -9.38 8.01 -3.91
CA LYS A 91 -10.26 7.47 -2.85
C LYS A 91 -10.09 8.20 -1.52
N ILE A 92 -8.86 8.56 -1.13
CA ILE A 92 -8.63 9.28 0.11
C ILE A 92 -9.15 10.71 -0.02
N ARG A 93 -8.91 11.39 -1.13
CA ARG A 93 -9.43 12.75 -1.37
C ARG A 93 -10.95 12.81 -1.40
N SER A 94 -11.62 11.90 -2.10
CA SER A 94 -13.09 11.85 -2.16
C SER A 94 -13.74 11.59 -0.81
N ARG A 95 -13.06 10.87 0.09
CA ARG A 95 -13.57 10.56 1.43
C ARG A 95 -13.27 11.62 2.49
N HIS A 96 -12.31 12.51 2.24
CA HIS A 96 -11.87 13.56 3.17
C HIS A 96 -12.15 14.95 2.59
N THR A 97 -13.40 15.20 2.21
CA THR A 97 -13.84 16.46 1.59
C THR A 97 -13.64 17.67 2.49
N TRP A 98 -13.56 17.50 3.80
CA TRP A 98 -13.23 18.58 4.73
C TRP A 98 -11.75 18.98 4.75
N VAL A 99 -10.88 18.15 4.16
CA VAL A 99 -9.45 18.45 3.99
C VAL A 99 -9.17 18.91 2.55
N PHE A 100 -9.80 18.25 1.56
CA PHE A 100 -9.47 18.42 0.15
C PHE A 100 -10.58 19.05 -0.71
N GLY A 101 -11.68 19.47 -0.09
CA GLY A 101 -12.82 20.12 -0.72
C GLY A 101 -13.34 21.28 0.13
N GLU A 102 -14.66 21.53 0.04
CA GLU A 102 -15.30 22.71 0.68
C GLU A 102 -16.05 22.40 1.99
N ASP A 103 -16.26 21.12 2.26
CA ASP A 103 -16.91 20.65 3.47
C ASP A 103 -16.13 21.11 4.72
N LYS A 104 -16.80 21.17 5.88
CA LYS A 104 -16.15 21.48 7.16
C LYS A 104 -16.53 20.45 8.21
N ALA A 105 -15.53 19.86 8.85
CA ALA A 105 -15.67 19.02 10.03
C ALA A 105 -14.80 19.60 11.14
N LYS A 106 -15.41 19.91 12.29
CA LYS A 106 -14.75 20.51 13.45
C LYS A 106 -14.40 19.48 14.52
N THR A 107 -15.05 18.32 14.50
CA THR A 107 -14.76 17.23 15.43
C THR A 107 -14.47 15.91 14.69
N PRO A 108 -13.77 14.96 15.34
CA PRO A 108 -13.58 13.63 14.79
C PRO A 108 -14.89 12.91 14.45
N GLU A 109 -15.94 13.10 15.25
CA GLU A 109 -17.26 12.48 15.04
C GLU A 109 -17.92 13.00 13.77
N GLU A 110 -17.86 14.32 13.54
CA GLU A 110 -18.34 14.95 12.30
C GLU A 110 -17.55 14.41 11.09
N ALA A 111 -16.22 14.36 11.18
CA ALA A 111 -15.37 13.82 10.12
C ALA A 111 -15.69 12.35 9.81
N ILE A 112 -15.91 11.51 10.83
CA ILE A 112 -16.28 10.09 10.68
C ILE A 112 -17.66 9.95 10.04
N ALA A 113 -18.65 10.75 10.46
CA ALA A 113 -19.99 10.71 9.89
C ALA A 113 -19.97 11.06 8.40
N MET A 114 -19.22 12.11 8.03
CA MET A 114 -19.03 12.53 6.65
C MET A 114 -18.26 11.49 5.82
N TRP A 115 -17.19 10.93 6.38
CA TRP A 115 -16.44 9.83 5.75
C TRP A 115 -17.34 8.65 5.39
N LYS A 116 -18.21 8.23 6.33
CA LYS A 116 -19.15 7.11 6.13
C LYS A 116 -20.14 7.42 5.00
N ARG A 117 -20.68 8.64 4.97
CA ARG A 117 -21.58 9.13 3.90
C ARG A 117 -20.89 9.14 2.53
N ASN A 118 -19.67 9.66 2.45
CA ASN A 118 -18.93 9.73 1.19
C ASN A 118 -18.57 8.31 0.69
N LYS A 119 -18.18 7.41 1.61
CA LYS A 119 -17.88 6.01 1.31
C LYS A 119 -19.10 5.22 0.80
N SER A 120 -20.31 5.50 1.31
CA SER A 120 -21.52 4.80 0.83
C SER A 120 -21.93 5.26 -0.57
N GLY A 121 -21.76 6.54 -0.91
CA GLY A 121 -22.01 7.07 -2.25
C GLY A 121 -21.11 6.46 -3.34
N GLU A 122 -19.91 6.00 -2.99
CA GLU A 122 -18.99 5.31 -3.91
C GLU A 122 -19.42 3.88 -4.26
N LYS A 123 -20.12 3.17 -3.35
CA LYS A 123 -20.54 1.77 -3.57
C LYS A 123 -21.75 1.65 -4.53
N ASN A 124 -22.46 2.75 -4.74
CA ASN A 124 -23.64 2.82 -5.59
C ASN A 124 -23.32 3.35 -7.01
N ARG A 125 -22.04 3.38 -7.39
CA ARG A 125 -21.55 3.72 -8.73
C ARG A 125 -20.79 2.54 -9.31
#